data_AF-A0A483K4G9-F1
#
_entry.id   AF-A0A483K4G9-F1
#
_cell.length_a   1.000
_cell.length_b   1.000
_cell.length_c   1.000
_cell.angle_alpha   90.00
_cell.angle_beta   90.00
_cell.angle_gamma   90.00
#
_symmetry.space_group_name_H-M   'P 1'
#
loop_
_entity.id
_entity.type
_entity.pdbx_description
1 polymer ?
#
loop_
_entity_poly.entity_id
_entity_poly.type
_entity_poly.pdbx_seq_one_letter_code
_entity_poly.pdbx_strand_id
1 'polypeptide(L)'
;MKDHTIPLTLISTLADGEFHSGEQLGEQLGMSRAAINKHIQTLRDWGVDVFTVPGKGYSLPEPIHLLDEKKISQEIDHGRVTVLPVIDSTNQYLLDRLDELTSGDACVAEYQQAGRGRRGRKWFSPFGANLYLSMYWRLEQGPAAAIGLSLVIGIVIAEVLQQLGAEQVRVKWPNDIYLQDRKLSGILVELTGKTGDAAQIVSGAGINLVMRRVESDVVNQGWISLQEAGVVIDRNLLAARLIKELRLGLELFEQEGLAPYLPRWEKLDNFIHRPVKLIIGDKEIYGISRGIDAQGALLLEQDGVIKAWVGGEISLRSAE
;
A
#
# COMPACT_ATOMS: atom_id res chain seq x y z
N MET A 1 -9.87 16.34 17.67
CA MET A 1 -8.71 15.83 16.93
C MET A 1 -7.46 16.15 17.72
N LYS A 2 -6.48 15.23 17.79
CA LYS A 2 -5.17 15.57 18.37
C LYS A 2 -4.50 16.61 17.46
N ASP A 3 -3.93 17.66 18.04
CA ASP A 3 -3.16 18.64 17.28
C ASP A 3 -1.81 18.03 16.88
N HIS A 4 -1.57 17.92 15.58
CA HIS A 4 -0.37 17.36 14.98
C HIS A 4 0.53 18.42 14.35
N THR A 5 0.17 19.72 14.46
CA THR A 5 0.86 20.82 13.78
C THR A 5 2.34 20.88 14.15
N ILE A 6 2.68 20.84 15.44
CA ILE A 6 4.07 20.96 15.90
C ILE A 6 4.94 19.76 15.49
N PRO A 7 4.54 18.49 15.71
CA PRO A 7 5.29 17.36 15.18
C PRO A 7 5.50 17.42 13.66
N LEU A 8 4.49 17.86 12.91
CA LEU A 8 4.58 17.99 11.45
C LEU A 8 5.58 19.07 11.01
N THR A 9 5.61 20.21 11.69
CA THR A 9 6.63 21.24 11.42
C THR A 9 8.04 20.74 11.77
N LEU A 10 8.18 19.99 12.87
CA LEU A 10 9.46 19.38 13.25
C LEU A 10 9.96 18.38 12.21
N ILE A 11 9.13 17.43 11.78
CA ILE A 11 9.57 16.44 10.78
C ILE A 11 9.87 17.10 9.43
N SER A 12 9.14 18.16 9.05
CA SER A 12 9.46 18.96 7.85
C SER A 12 10.84 19.60 7.93
N THR A 13 11.25 20.07 9.11
CA THR A 13 12.58 20.63 9.34
C THR A 13 13.66 19.55 9.34
N LEU A 14 13.40 18.40 9.99
CA LEU A 14 14.35 17.29 10.10
C LEU A 14 14.46 16.44 8.81
N ALA A 15 13.56 16.63 7.85
CA ALA A 15 13.46 15.83 6.63
C ALA A 15 14.70 15.92 5.73
N ASP A 16 15.53 16.96 5.90
CA ASP A 16 16.82 17.10 5.22
C ASP A 16 17.89 16.11 5.71
N GLY A 17 17.68 15.46 6.86
CA GLY A 17 18.64 14.55 7.49
C GLY A 17 19.77 15.24 8.24
N GLU A 18 19.84 16.57 8.23
CA GLU A 18 20.89 17.33 8.90
C GLU A 18 20.68 17.37 10.42
N PHE A 19 21.70 17.84 11.15
CA PHE A 19 21.58 18.05 12.60
C PHE A 19 20.90 19.38 12.89
N HIS A 20 19.81 19.32 13.66
CA HIS A 20 19.10 20.49 14.17
C HIS A 20 19.15 20.51 15.69
N SER A 21 19.70 21.58 16.28
CA SER A 21 19.83 21.67 17.73
C SER A 21 18.46 21.91 18.39
N GLY A 22 18.27 21.38 19.60
CA GLY A 22 17.01 21.60 20.33
C GLY A 22 16.75 23.06 20.72
N GLU A 23 17.79 23.90 20.74
CA GLU A 23 17.67 25.36 20.95
C GLU A 23 17.20 26.07 19.69
N GLN A 24 17.83 25.79 18.54
CA GLN A 24 17.38 26.29 17.24
C GLN A 24 15.92 25.94 16.97
N LEU A 25 15.54 24.67 17.17
CA LEU A 25 14.16 24.22 17.01
C LEU A 25 13.21 24.89 18.01
N GLY A 26 13.68 25.13 19.25
CA GLY A 26 12.93 25.83 20.28
C GLY A 26 12.66 27.29 19.94
N GLU A 27 13.69 28.01 19.47
CA GLU A 27 13.58 29.41 19.02
C GLU A 27 12.64 29.53 17.81
N GLN A 28 12.79 28.67 16.80
CA GLN A 28 11.97 28.68 15.60
C GLN A 28 10.49 28.43 15.89
N LEU A 29 10.18 27.58 16.86
CA LEU A 29 8.80 27.20 17.21
C LEU A 29 8.24 27.97 18.40
N GLY A 30 9.04 28.82 19.06
CA GLY A 30 8.64 29.52 20.28
C GLY A 30 8.40 28.59 21.47
N MET A 31 9.19 27.52 21.60
CA MET A 31 9.01 26.44 22.58
C MET A 31 10.28 26.18 23.40
N SER A 32 10.11 25.64 24.62
CA SER A 32 11.26 25.17 25.40
C SER A 32 11.86 23.89 24.81
N ARG A 33 13.16 23.66 25.04
CA ARG A 33 13.84 22.40 24.68
C ARG A 33 13.12 21.15 25.18
N ALA A 34 12.54 21.20 26.38
CA ALA A 34 11.78 20.09 26.96
C ALA A 34 10.50 19.80 26.17
N ALA A 35 9.82 20.84 25.68
CA ALA A 35 8.63 20.69 24.84
C ALA A 35 8.99 20.14 23.44
N ILE A 36 10.10 20.58 22.85
CA ILE A 36 10.65 19.99 21.61
C ILE A 36 10.88 18.48 21.80
N ASN A 37 11.55 18.08 22.88
CA ASN A 37 11.82 16.66 23.14
C ASN A 37 10.55 15.81 23.25
N LYS A 38 9.45 16.36 23.79
CA LYS A 38 8.15 15.68 23.83
C LYS A 38 7.58 15.42 22.42
N HIS A 39 7.73 16.38 21.51
CA HIS A 39 7.29 16.22 20.13
C HIS A 39 8.22 15.31 19.31
N ILE A 40 9.53 15.33 19.58
CA ILE A 40 10.46 14.32 19.04
C ILE A 40 10.04 12.91 19.46
N GLN A 41 9.60 12.72 20.71
CA GLN A 41 9.06 11.43 21.13
C GLN A 41 7.80 11.04 20.34
N THR A 42 6.93 12.00 20.02
CA THR A 42 5.75 11.73 19.17
C THR A 42 6.16 11.26 17.77
N LEU A 43 7.24 11.80 17.19
CA LEU A 43 7.77 11.32 15.90
C LEU A 43 8.30 9.88 16.00
N ARG A 44 8.98 9.54 17.10
CA ARG A 44 9.39 8.15 17.37
C ARG A 44 8.20 7.21 17.50
N ASP A 45 7.14 7.65 18.16
CA ASP A 45 5.89 6.87 18.29
C ASP A 45 5.19 6.68 16.93
N TRP A 46 5.47 7.54 15.94
CA TRP A 46 5.04 7.36 14.54
C TRP A 46 5.99 6.50 13.71
N GLY A 47 7.02 5.93 14.33
CA GLY A 47 8.00 5.06 13.67
C GLY A 47 9.13 5.82 12.97
N VAL A 48 9.30 7.12 13.21
CA VAL A 48 10.46 7.87 12.72
C VAL A 48 11.68 7.55 13.60
N ASP A 49 12.76 7.10 12.98
CA ASP A 49 14.03 6.86 13.68
C ASP A 49 14.76 8.18 13.92
N VAL A 50 14.40 8.91 14.98
CA VAL A 50 15.07 10.16 15.36
C VAL A 50 16.15 9.86 16.40
N PHE A 51 17.42 9.98 16.00
CA PHE A 51 18.53 9.85 16.93
C PHE A 51 18.95 11.22 17.49
N THR A 52 19.46 11.20 18.72
CA THR A 52 19.86 12.40 19.46
C THR A 52 21.34 12.30 19.79
N VAL A 53 22.13 13.30 19.38
CA VAL A 53 23.55 13.38 19.71
C VAL A 53 23.77 14.56 20.67
N PRO A 54 24.24 14.30 21.91
CA PRO A 54 24.58 15.34 22.87
C PRO A 54 25.53 16.38 22.25
N GLY A 55 25.20 17.66 22.39
CA GLY A 55 26.00 18.76 21.83
C GLY A 55 25.78 19.06 20.34
N LYS A 56 25.08 18.20 19.58
CA LYS A 56 24.70 18.48 18.18
C LYS A 56 23.20 18.72 18.00
N GLY A 57 22.36 17.85 18.55
CA GLY A 57 20.90 17.94 18.41
C GLY A 57 20.25 16.66 17.92
N TYR A 58 19.20 16.81 17.11
CA TYR A 58 18.40 15.75 16.52
C TYR A 58 18.69 15.64 15.02
N SER A 59 18.63 14.42 14.48
CA SER A 59 18.80 14.14 13.05
C SER A 59 18.10 12.84 12.69
N LEU A 60 17.81 12.65 11.41
CA LEU A 60 17.31 11.41 10.83
C LEU A 60 18.48 10.63 10.21
N PRO A 61 18.47 9.29 10.26
CA PRO A 61 19.55 8.48 9.69
C PRO A 61 19.67 8.68 8.17
N GLU A 62 18.56 9.02 7.52
CA GLU A 62 18.49 9.35 6.10
C GLU A 62 17.47 10.48 5.88
N PRO A 63 17.65 11.30 4.84
CA PRO A 63 16.65 12.28 4.43
C PRO A 63 15.31 11.60 4.08
N ILE A 64 14.20 12.27 4.39
CA ILE A 64 12.85 11.81 4.03
C ILE A 64 12.30 12.74 2.95
N HIS A 65 11.99 12.18 1.79
CA HIS A 65 11.30 12.92 0.73
C HIS A 65 9.81 12.95 1.02
N LEU A 66 9.32 14.03 1.65
CA LEU A 66 7.91 14.19 1.98
C LEU A 66 7.02 14.19 0.72
N LEU A 67 5.81 13.68 0.90
CA LEU A 67 4.74 13.73 -0.09
C LEU A 67 4.32 15.20 -0.30
N ASP A 68 4.15 15.57 -1.55
CA ASP A 68 3.85 16.92 -2.01
C ASP A 68 2.68 16.86 -2.99
N GLU A 69 1.54 17.38 -2.54
CA GLU A 69 0.29 17.35 -3.31
C GLU A 69 0.43 18.06 -4.66
N LYS A 70 1.21 19.13 -4.72
CA LYS A 70 1.41 19.88 -5.97
C LYS A 70 2.25 19.08 -6.95
N LYS A 71 3.32 18.43 -6.49
CA LYS A 71 4.14 17.57 -7.35
C LYS A 71 3.34 16.39 -7.91
N ILE A 72 2.54 15.73 -7.07
CA ILE A 72 1.74 14.59 -7.51
C ILE A 72 0.64 15.05 -8.48
N SER A 73 -0.07 16.15 -8.15
CA SER A 73 -1.17 16.65 -8.98
C SER A 73 -0.70 17.19 -10.35
N GLN A 74 0.53 17.67 -10.48
CA GLN A 74 1.10 18.13 -11.76
C GLN A 74 1.40 16.98 -12.74
N GLU A 75 1.60 15.76 -12.24
CA GLU A 75 1.98 14.59 -13.02
C GLU A 75 0.78 13.70 -13.42
N ILE A 76 -0.44 14.05 -12.96
CA ILE A 76 -1.68 13.32 -13.26
C ILE A 76 -2.61 14.17 -14.14
N ASP A 77 -3.28 13.53 -15.10
CA ASP A 77 -4.00 14.26 -16.15
C ASP A 77 -5.35 14.84 -15.67
N HIS A 78 -6.02 14.17 -14.72
CA HIS A 78 -7.35 14.52 -14.21
C HIS A 78 -7.54 14.00 -12.78
N GLY A 79 -8.70 14.23 -12.15
CA GLY A 79 -9.06 13.67 -10.84
C GLY A 79 -8.30 14.24 -9.63
N ARG A 80 -8.93 14.21 -8.45
CA ARG A 80 -8.35 14.79 -7.24
C ARG A 80 -7.31 13.86 -6.62
N VAL A 81 -6.24 14.43 -6.08
CA VAL A 81 -5.34 13.76 -5.14
C VAL A 81 -5.22 14.61 -3.88
N THR A 82 -5.43 14.00 -2.73
CA THR A 82 -5.23 14.64 -1.42
C THR A 82 -4.04 14.03 -0.70
N VAL A 83 -3.12 14.86 -0.21
CA VAL A 83 -2.00 14.40 0.64
C VAL A 83 -2.34 14.64 2.13
N LEU A 84 -2.32 13.55 2.90
CA LEU A 84 -2.71 13.54 4.32
C LEU A 84 -1.48 13.27 5.21
N PRO A 85 -1.00 14.23 6.01
CA PRO A 85 0.19 14.01 6.83
C PRO A 85 -0.01 12.94 7.91
N VAL A 86 -1.16 12.94 8.58
CA VAL A 86 -1.52 11.94 9.59
C VAL A 86 -3.00 11.63 9.44
N ILE A 87 -3.31 10.35 9.26
CA ILE A 87 -4.69 9.87 9.16
C ILE A 87 -4.85 8.57 9.96
N ASP A 88 -6.08 8.15 10.20
CA ASP A 88 -6.35 6.82 10.73
C ASP A 88 -6.12 5.76 9.63
N SER A 89 -6.78 5.89 8.49
CA SER A 89 -6.64 5.02 7.31
C SER A 89 -7.00 5.80 6.04
N THR A 90 -6.21 5.65 4.98
CA THR A 90 -6.51 6.23 3.66
C THR A 90 -7.80 5.64 3.07
N ASN A 91 -8.08 4.36 3.32
CA ASN A 91 -9.35 3.75 2.92
C ASN A 91 -10.53 4.38 3.66
N GLN A 92 -10.41 4.52 4.99
CA GLN A 92 -11.50 5.11 5.80
C GLN A 92 -11.77 6.56 5.39
N TYR A 93 -10.71 7.33 5.11
CA TYR A 93 -10.84 8.69 4.61
C TYR A 93 -11.73 8.80 3.37
N LEU A 94 -11.57 7.89 2.40
CA LEU A 94 -12.41 7.88 1.19
C LEU A 94 -13.81 7.31 1.46
N LEU A 95 -13.93 6.25 2.27
CA LEU A 95 -15.21 5.67 2.65
C LEU A 95 -16.13 6.65 3.39
N ASP A 96 -15.56 7.56 4.16
CA ASP A 96 -16.32 8.60 4.88
C ASP A 96 -16.84 9.72 3.95
N ARG A 97 -16.44 9.72 2.68
CA ARG A 97 -16.68 10.82 1.72
C ARG A 97 -17.28 10.36 0.39
N LEU A 98 -17.84 9.15 0.33
CA LEU A 98 -18.29 8.52 -0.91
C LEU A 98 -19.24 9.39 -1.75
N ASP A 99 -20.08 10.20 -1.11
CA ASP A 99 -21.04 11.09 -1.78
C ASP A 99 -20.40 12.30 -2.47
N GLU A 100 -19.14 12.62 -2.14
CA GLU A 100 -18.39 13.77 -2.67
C GLU A 100 -17.34 13.36 -3.71
N LEU A 101 -17.11 12.06 -3.90
CA LEU A 101 -16.02 11.51 -4.71
C LEU A 101 -16.46 11.19 -6.12
N THR A 102 -15.54 11.38 -7.07
CA THR A 102 -15.64 10.93 -8.46
C THR A 102 -14.65 9.81 -8.72
N SER A 103 -14.98 8.87 -9.61
CA SER A 103 -14.06 7.78 -10.00
C SER A 103 -12.66 8.32 -10.33
N GLY A 104 -11.65 7.73 -9.69
CA GLY A 104 -10.25 8.12 -9.82
C GLY A 104 -9.77 9.12 -8.78
N ASP A 105 -10.64 9.68 -7.94
CA ASP A 105 -10.21 10.46 -6.78
C ASP A 105 -9.40 9.60 -5.82
N ALA A 106 -8.27 10.12 -5.37
CA ALA A 106 -7.29 9.40 -4.57
C ALA A 106 -6.83 10.20 -3.36
N CYS A 107 -6.30 9.50 -2.36
CA CYS A 107 -5.51 10.11 -1.31
C CYS A 107 -4.24 9.31 -1.04
N VAL A 108 -3.22 10.00 -0.57
CA VAL A 108 -1.98 9.39 -0.07
C VAL A 108 -1.68 9.92 1.31
N ALA A 109 -1.01 9.12 2.14
CA ALA A 109 -0.65 9.54 3.49
C ALA A 109 0.82 9.30 3.83
N GLU A 110 1.34 10.13 4.73
CA GLU A 110 2.67 9.92 5.31
C GLU A 110 2.64 8.86 6.41
N TYR A 111 1.53 8.77 7.16
CA TYR A 111 1.37 7.91 8.32
C TYR A 111 -0.09 7.51 8.53
N GLN A 112 -0.33 6.23 8.85
CA GLN A 112 -1.64 5.72 9.24
C GLN A 112 -1.63 5.21 10.68
N GLN A 113 -2.44 5.81 11.55
CA GLN A 113 -2.60 5.42 12.95
C GLN A 113 -3.31 4.07 13.10
N ALA A 114 -4.19 3.75 12.16
CA ALA A 114 -5.06 2.58 12.17
C ALA A 114 -5.10 1.92 10.78
N GLY A 115 -3.94 1.79 10.14
CA GLY A 115 -3.79 1.06 8.88
C GLY A 115 -4.31 -0.37 9.01
N ARG A 116 -5.06 -0.84 8.00
CA ARG A 116 -5.79 -2.12 8.04
C ARG A 116 -5.45 -2.98 6.84
N GLY A 117 -5.48 -4.29 7.06
CA GLY A 117 -5.46 -5.31 6.03
C GLY A 117 -6.74 -6.14 6.07
N ARG A 118 -6.78 -7.18 5.25
CA ARG A 118 -7.92 -8.12 5.20
C ARG A 118 -8.14 -8.80 6.56
N ARG A 119 -9.40 -9.18 6.82
CA ARG A 119 -9.81 -9.94 8.02
C ARG A 119 -9.43 -9.26 9.34
N GLY A 120 -9.41 -7.92 9.37
CA GLY A 120 -9.14 -7.14 10.59
C GLY A 120 -7.66 -7.11 11.02
N ARG A 121 -6.73 -7.64 10.21
CA ARG A 121 -5.30 -7.51 10.49
C ARG A 121 -4.87 -6.04 10.41
N LYS A 122 -3.88 -5.65 11.20
CA LYS A 122 -3.30 -4.30 11.13
C LYS A 122 -2.27 -4.24 9.99
N TRP A 123 -2.17 -3.08 9.35
CA TRP A 123 -1.10 -2.76 8.41
C TRP A 123 -0.14 -1.76 9.07
N PHE A 124 1.09 -2.20 9.34
CA PHE A 124 2.10 -1.35 9.96
C PHE A 124 2.50 -0.22 9.01
N SER A 125 2.29 1.02 9.44
CA SER A 125 2.35 2.19 8.57
C SER A 125 3.24 3.31 9.12
N PRO A 126 4.55 3.09 9.34
CA PRO A 126 5.46 4.11 9.89
C PRO A 126 5.52 5.38 9.01
N PHE A 127 5.74 6.53 9.65
CA PHE A 127 5.77 7.83 8.99
C PHE A 127 6.90 7.91 7.97
N GLY A 128 6.60 8.33 6.73
CA GLY A 128 7.62 8.67 5.75
C GLY A 128 8.32 7.49 5.06
N ALA A 129 8.12 6.26 5.55
CA ALA A 129 8.95 5.11 5.13
C ALA A 129 8.37 4.28 3.98
N ASN A 130 7.06 4.36 3.75
CA ASN A 130 6.34 3.58 2.75
C ASN A 130 5.40 4.49 1.95
N LEU A 131 4.70 3.93 0.97
CA LEU A 131 3.58 4.59 0.32
C LEU A 131 2.27 3.97 0.80
N TYR A 132 1.36 4.83 1.30
CA TYR A 132 -0.03 4.46 1.62
C TYR A 132 -0.93 5.25 0.70
N LEU A 133 -1.59 4.55 -0.21
CA LEU A 133 -2.41 5.14 -1.27
C LEU A 133 -3.78 4.49 -1.26
N SER A 134 -4.84 5.28 -1.39
CA SER A 134 -6.17 4.78 -1.67
C SER A 134 -6.79 5.51 -2.85
N MET A 135 -7.62 4.81 -3.62
CA MET A 135 -8.36 5.35 -4.74
C MET A 135 -9.82 4.91 -4.69
N TYR A 136 -10.72 5.82 -5.00
CA TYR A 136 -12.14 5.55 -5.16
C TYR A 136 -12.49 5.27 -6.62
N TRP A 137 -13.41 4.32 -6.82
CA TRP A 137 -14.01 4.02 -8.12
C TRP A 137 -15.48 3.65 -7.96
N ARG A 138 -16.33 4.10 -8.88
CA ARG A 138 -17.73 3.73 -8.98
C ARG A 138 -17.93 2.80 -10.18
N LEU A 139 -18.51 1.62 -9.96
CA LEU A 139 -18.88 0.68 -11.02
C LEU A 139 -20.40 0.65 -11.18
N GLU A 140 -20.91 1.13 -12.30
CA GLU A 140 -22.35 1.17 -12.59
C GLU A 140 -22.97 -0.23 -12.78
N GLN A 141 -22.15 -1.23 -13.12
CA GLN A 141 -22.55 -2.62 -13.31
C GLN A 141 -22.76 -3.37 -11.97
N GLY A 142 -22.50 -2.71 -10.84
CA GLY A 142 -22.77 -3.21 -9.50
C GLY A 142 -21.70 -4.17 -8.94
N PRO A 143 -21.93 -4.77 -7.75
CA PRO A 143 -20.90 -5.49 -7.01
C PRO A 143 -20.29 -6.70 -7.72
N ALA A 144 -21.05 -7.35 -8.61
CA ALA A 144 -20.56 -8.50 -9.38
C ALA A 144 -19.42 -8.11 -10.35
N ALA A 145 -19.41 -6.86 -10.83
CA ALA A 145 -18.36 -6.36 -11.69
C ALA A 145 -17.03 -6.12 -10.94
N ALA A 146 -17.03 -6.06 -9.62
CA ALA A 146 -15.81 -5.94 -8.83
C ALA A 146 -15.01 -7.26 -8.71
N ILE A 147 -15.54 -8.38 -9.23
CA ILE A 147 -14.83 -9.66 -9.27
C ILE A 147 -13.57 -9.50 -10.14
N GLY A 148 -12.42 -9.86 -9.59
CA GLY A 148 -11.14 -9.73 -10.28
C GLY A 148 -10.49 -8.33 -10.17
N LEU A 149 -11.17 -7.34 -9.60
CA LEU A 149 -10.62 -5.98 -9.45
C LEU A 149 -9.28 -5.95 -8.70
N SER A 150 -9.19 -6.74 -7.62
CA SER A 150 -7.96 -6.89 -6.85
C SER A 150 -6.80 -7.45 -7.68
N LEU A 151 -7.09 -8.29 -8.68
CA LEU A 151 -6.08 -8.83 -9.60
C LEU A 151 -5.58 -7.75 -10.55
N VAL A 152 -6.49 -6.93 -11.09
CA VAL A 152 -6.15 -5.78 -11.95
C VAL A 152 -5.24 -4.80 -11.22
N ILE A 153 -5.63 -4.41 -9.99
CA ILE A 153 -4.82 -3.49 -9.16
C ILE A 153 -3.44 -4.10 -8.88
N GLY A 154 -3.38 -5.40 -8.55
CA GLY A 154 -2.12 -6.10 -8.34
C GLY A 154 -1.21 -6.09 -9.58
N ILE A 155 -1.76 -6.39 -10.75
CA ILE A 155 -1.04 -6.38 -12.03
C ILE A 155 -0.50 -4.98 -12.31
N VAL A 156 -1.34 -3.94 -12.24
CA VAL A 156 -0.96 -2.56 -12.54
C VAL A 156 0.15 -2.08 -11.62
N ILE A 157 0.02 -2.30 -10.30
CA ILE A 157 1.07 -1.90 -9.36
C ILE A 157 2.37 -2.68 -9.64
N ALA A 158 2.29 -3.99 -9.87
CA ALA A 158 3.47 -4.81 -10.17
C ALA A 158 4.20 -4.33 -11.43
N GLU A 159 3.47 -4.04 -12.50
CA GLU A 159 4.05 -3.54 -13.76
C GLU A 159 4.67 -2.15 -13.60
N VAL A 160 4.03 -1.24 -12.86
CA VAL A 160 4.61 0.08 -12.54
C VAL A 160 5.91 -0.08 -11.75
N LEU A 161 5.94 -0.96 -10.76
CA LEU A 161 7.16 -1.22 -9.99
C LEU A 161 8.27 -1.83 -10.86
N GLN A 162 7.94 -2.74 -11.78
CA GLN A 162 8.90 -3.29 -12.73
C GLN A 162 9.46 -2.21 -13.68
N GLN A 163 8.60 -1.33 -14.21
CA GLN A 163 9.01 -0.21 -15.07
C GLN A 163 9.94 0.77 -14.35
N LEU A 164 9.81 0.89 -13.02
CA LEU A 164 10.65 1.74 -12.17
C LEU A 164 11.88 1.00 -11.60
N GLY A 165 12.19 -0.20 -12.10
CA GLY A 165 13.44 -0.92 -11.83
C GLY A 165 13.31 -2.14 -10.92
N ALA A 166 12.13 -2.44 -10.36
CA ALA A 166 11.90 -3.63 -9.54
C ALA A 166 11.45 -4.83 -10.39
N GLU A 167 12.28 -5.26 -11.33
CA GLU A 167 11.97 -6.25 -12.38
C GLU A 167 11.45 -7.61 -11.87
N GLN A 168 11.85 -8.01 -10.65
CA GLN A 168 11.47 -9.29 -10.05
C GLN A 168 10.17 -9.23 -9.23
N VAL A 169 9.46 -8.10 -9.23
CA VAL A 169 8.17 -7.99 -8.57
C VAL A 169 7.15 -8.93 -9.23
N ARG A 170 6.36 -9.62 -8.41
CA ARG A 170 5.34 -10.60 -8.80
C ARG A 170 4.05 -10.37 -8.02
N VAL A 171 2.94 -10.92 -8.51
CA VAL A 171 1.64 -10.87 -7.82
C VAL A 171 1.37 -12.18 -7.09
N LYS A 172 0.75 -12.09 -5.92
CA LYS A 172 0.17 -13.21 -5.18
C LYS A 172 -1.34 -13.09 -5.20
N TRP A 173 -2.01 -14.15 -5.65
CA TRP A 173 -3.47 -14.23 -5.61
C TRP A 173 -4.03 -14.12 -4.17
N PRO A 174 -5.11 -13.35 -3.94
CA PRO A 174 -5.77 -12.45 -4.90
C PRO A 174 -5.30 -10.99 -4.82
N ASN A 175 -4.45 -10.61 -3.85
CA ASN A 175 -4.38 -9.21 -3.41
C ASN A 175 -3.04 -8.75 -2.81
N ASP A 176 -1.95 -9.50 -2.99
CA ASP A 176 -0.65 -9.08 -2.48
C ASP A 176 0.39 -9.02 -3.60
N ILE A 177 1.46 -8.25 -3.38
CA ILE A 177 2.59 -8.13 -4.28
C ILE A 177 3.83 -8.62 -3.55
N TYR A 178 4.58 -9.47 -4.22
CA TYR A 178 5.70 -10.22 -3.66
C TYR A 178 6.98 -9.87 -4.41
N LEU A 179 8.08 -9.92 -3.67
CA LEU A 179 9.44 -9.84 -4.19
C LEU A 179 10.30 -10.82 -3.38
N GLN A 180 11.02 -11.71 -4.05
CA GLN A 180 11.80 -12.77 -3.40
C GLN A 180 10.95 -13.60 -2.41
N ASP A 181 9.73 -13.98 -2.80
CA ASP A 181 8.75 -14.71 -1.98
C ASP A 181 8.35 -14.05 -0.65
N ARG A 182 8.68 -12.77 -0.46
CA ARG A 182 8.31 -11.96 0.71
C ARG A 182 7.34 -10.87 0.30
N LYS A 183 6.47 -10.48 1.23
CA LYS A 183 5.45 -9.46 0.97
C LYS A 183 6.09 -8.08 0.81
N LEU A 184 5.93 -7.49 -0.37
CA LEU A 184 6.35 -6.13 -0.70
C LEU A 184 5.20 -5.13 -0.57
N SER A 185 4.00 -5.53 -0.98
CA SER A 185 2.81 -4.68 -0.89
C SER A 185 1.56 -5.50 -0.57
N GLY A 186 0.62 -4.86 0.12
CA GLY A 186 -0.70 -5.39 0.40
C GLY A 186 -1.78 -4.51 -0.21
N ILE A 187 -2.76 -5.13 -0.87
CA ILE A 187 -3.91 -4.46 -1.46
C ILE A 187 -5.16 -4.81 -0.65
N LEU A 188 -5.98 -3.80 -0.36
CA LEU A 188 -7.26 -3.94 0.33
C LEU A 188 -8.35 -3.22 -0.47
N VAL A 189 -9.20 -4.02 -1.11
CA VAL A 189 -10.39 -3.53 -1.81
C VAL A 189 -11.60 -3.64 -0.87
N GLU A 190 -12.25 -2.52 -0.62
CA GLU A 190 -13.48 -2.41 0.16
C GLU A 190 -14.62 -1.96 -0.74
N LEU A 191 -15.75 -2.63 -0.64
CA LEU A 191 -16.91 -2.42 -1.51
C LEU A 191 -18.14 -2.10 -0.68
N THR A 192 -18.83 -1.03 -1.06
CA THR A 192 -20.15 -0.65 -0.56
C THR A 192 -21.13 -0.62 -1.74
N GLY A 193 -22.34 -1.15 -1.55
CA GLY A 193 -23.33 -1.22 -2.61
C GLY A 193 -24.34 -2.33 -2.38
N LYS A 194 -25.52 -2.20 -2.98
CA LYS A 194 -26.57 -3.21 -2.95
C LYS A 194 -26.69 -3.86 -4.32
N THR A 195 -27.12 -5.12 -4.36
CA THR A 195 -27.43 -5.79 -5.61
C THR A 195 -28.51 -5.01 -6.37
N GLY A 196 -28.25 -4.66 -7.62
CA GLY A 196 -29.15 -3.87 -8.46
C GLY A 196 -28.89 -2.36 -8.44
N ASP A 197 -27.85 -1.90 -7.74
CA ASP A 197 -27.35 -0.53 -7.76
C ASP A 197 -25.84 -0.52 -8.09
N ALA A 198 -25.29 0.66 -8.37
CA ALA A 198 -23.86 0.84 -8.57
C ALA A 198 -23.07 0.40 -7.32
N ALA A 199 -21.87 -0.11 -7.54
CA ALA A 199 -20.91 -0.40 -6.49
C ALA A 199 -19.95 0.78 -6.31
N GLN A 200 -19.76 1.19 -5.06
CA GLN A 200 -18.74 2.13 -4.65
C GLN A 200 -17.56 1.35 -4.08
N ILE A 201 -16.37 1.64 -4.58
CA ILE A 201 -15.18 0.85 -4.31
C ILE A 201 -14.07 1.76 -3.84
N VAL A 202 -13.43 1.37 -2.74
CA VAL A 202 -12.21 2.01 -2.24
C VAL A 202 -11.10 0.98 -2.22
N SER A 203 -10.07 1.24 -3.02
CA SER A 203 -8.91 0.36 -3.17
C SER A 203 -7.69 0.98 -2.51
N GLY A 204 -7.20 0.34 -1.46
CA GLY A 204 -6.00 0.74 -0.73
C GLY A 204 -4.79 -0.10 -1.10
N ALA A 205 -3.63 0.52 -1.21
CA ALA A 205 -2.33 -0.12 -1.42
C ALA A 205 -1.31 0.42 -0.41
N GLY A 206 -0.70 -0.49 0.34
CA GLY A 206 0.46 -0.21 1.19
C GLY A 206 1.71 -0.83 0.56
N ILE A 207 2.70 -0.02 0.20
CA ILE A 207 3.91 -0.47 -0.50
C ILE A 207 5.15 -0.18 0.35
N ASN A 208 5.91 -1.23 0.67
CA ASN A 208 7.11 -1.11 1.48
C ASN A 208 8.27 -0.49 0.67
N LEU A 209 8.76 0.69 1.05
CA LEU A 209 9.79 1.40 0.27
C LEU A 209 11.15 1.38 0.96
N VAL A 210 11.27 2.06 2.11
CA VAL A 210 12.53 2.20 2.86
C VAL A 210 12.41 1.71 4.30
N MET A 211 11.29 1.07 4.67
CA MET A 211 11.11 0.48 5.99
C MET A 211 12.19 -0.58 6.28
N ARG A 212 12.85 -0.46 7.43
CA ARG A 212 14.01 -1.29 7.84
C ARG A 212 13.75 -2.23 9.00
N ARG A 213 12.88 -1.80 9.92
CA ARG A 213 12.62 -2.49 11.17
C ARG A 213 11.13 -2.51 11.43
N VAL A 214 10.66 -3.68 11.79
CA VAL A 214 9.33 -3.90 12.33
C VAL A 214 9.49 -4.88 13.47
N GLU A 215 8.85 -4.61 14.60
CA GLU A 215 8.82 -5.58 15.69
C GLU A 215 8.10 -6.84 15.21
N SER A 216 8.65 -8.02 15.54
CA SER A 216 8.13 -9.32 15.10
C SER A 216 6.67 -9.54 15.48
N ASP A 217 6.23 -8.94 16.58
CA ASP A 217 4.87 -9.06 17.10
C ASP A 217 3.86 -8.25 16.27
N VAL A 218 4.35 -7.34 15.42
CA VAL A 218 3.54 -6.47 14.55
C VAL A 218 3.40 -7.07 13.16
N VAL A 219 4.47 -7.68 12.61
CA VAL A 219 4.46 -8.35 11.30
C VAL A 219 5.04 -9.75 11.43
N ASN A 220 4.16 -10.75 11.33
CA ASN A 220 4.46 -12.17 11.56
C ASN A 220 4.73 -12.97 10.27
N GLN A 221 4.77 -12.31 9.11
CA GLN A 221 5.07 -12.91 7.82
C GLN A 221 6.34 -12.29 7.24
N GLY A 222 7.05 -13.04 6.38
CA GLY A 222 8.18 -12.51 5.64
C GLY A 222 7.78 -11.28 4.82
N TRP A 223 8.48 -10.17 5.02
CA TRP A 223 8.30 -8.92 4.30
C TRP A 223 9.62 -8.45 3.70
N ILE A 224 9.53 -7.55 2.73
CA ILE A 224 10.66 -6.93 2.06
C ILE A 224 10.29 -5.49 1.68
N SER A 225 11.27 -4.61 1.59
CA SER A 225 11.13 -3.25 1.05
C SER A 225 11.90 -3.10 -0.26
N LEU A 226 11.54 -2.12 -1.09
CA LEU A 226 12.28 -1.85 -2.32
C LEU A 226 13.76 -1.50 -2.05
N GLN A 227 14.04 -0.75 -0.98
CA GLN A 227 15.41 -0.41 -0.57
C GLN A 227 16.24 -1.66 -0.29
N GLU A 228 15.67 -2.66 0.37
CA GLU A 228 16.34 -3.94 0.62
C GLU A 228 16.68 -4.68 -0.68
N ALA A 229 15.82 -4.55 -1.70
CA ALA A 229 16.06 -5.09 -3.03
C ALA A 229 16.99 -4.23 -3.90
N GLY A 230 17.55 -3.15 -3.37
CA GLY A 230 18.45 -2.25 -4.09
C GLY A 230 17.74 -1.28 -5.04
N VAL A 231 16.42 -1.12 -4.90
CA VAL A 231 15.61 -0.22 -5.74
C VAL A 231 15.17 0.99 -4.91
N VAL A 232 15.49 2.19 -5.39
CA VAL A 232 15.10 3.45 -4.75
C VAL A 232 14.18 4.22 -5.70
N ILE A 233 12.97 4.50 -5.23
CA ILE A 233 11.95 5.22 -6.01
C ILE A 233 11.48 6.42 -5.19
N ASP A 234 11.39 7.58 -5.84
CA ASP A 234 10.76 8.76 -5.23
C ASP A 234 9.26 8.51 -4.99
N ARG A 235 8.78 8.86 -3.79
CA ARG A 235 7.41 8.57 -3.37
C ARG A 235 6.36 9.38 -4.13
N ASN A 236 6.68 10.62 -4.51
CA ASN A 236 5.78 11.47 -5.28
C ASN A 236 5.65 10.94 -6.71
N LEU A 237 6.78 10.57 -7.33
CA LEU A 237 6.80 9.93 -8.64
C LEU A 237 6.01 8.61 -8.64
N LEU A 238 6.24 7.74 -7.64
CA LEU A 238 5.52 6.48 -7.53
C LEU A 238 4.02 6.70 -7.35
N ALA A 239 3.62 7.62 -6.46
CA ALA A 239 2.22 7.95 -6.23
C ALA A 239 1.55 8.45 -7.52
N ALA A 240 2.15 9.41 -8.21
CA ALA A 240 1.63 9.94 -9.46
C ALA A 240 1.49 8.84 -10.53
N ARG A 241 2.52 7.99 -10.70
CA ARG A 241 2.48 6.92 -11.71
C ARG A 241 1.43 5.88 -11.38
N LEU A 242 1.31 5.47 -10.12
CA LEU A 242 0.28 4.53 -9.70
C LEU A 242 -1.12 5.10 -9.89
N ILE A 243 -1.36 6.36 -9.51
CA ILE A 243 -2.67 7.00 -9.69
C ILE A 243 -3.05 7.02 -11.17
N LYS A 244 -2.12 7.42 -12.05
CA LYS A 244 -2.34 7.47 -13.49
C LYS A 244 -2.66 6.09 -14.07
N GLU A 245 -1.81 5.09 -13.80
CA GLU A 245 -1.94 3.76 -14.39
C GLU A 245 -3.12 2.98 -13.80
N LEU A 246 -3.48 3.21 -12.53
CA LEU A 246 -4.68 2.62 -11.93
C LEU A 246 -5.95 3.17 -12.57
N ARG A 247 -6.03 4.47 -12.88
CA ARG A 247 -7.19 5.02 -13.60
C ARG A 247 -7.36 4.39 -14.97
N LEU A 248 -6.29 4.35 -15.78
CA LEU A 248 -6.29 3.70 -17.08
C LEU A 248 -6.67 2.22 -16.97
N GLY A 249 -6.13 1.53 -15.96
CA GLY A 249 -6.43 0.13 -15.72
C GLY A 249 -7.89 -0.12 -15.34
N LEU A 250 -8.45 0.73 -14.48
CA LEU A 250 -9.84 0.65 -14.02
C LEU A 250 -10.83 1.01 -15.13
N GLU A 251 -10.52 2.01 -15.96
CA GLU A 251 -11.32 2.34 -17.16
C GLU A 251 -11.37 1.16 -18.13
N LEU A 252 -10.24 0.53 -18.41
CA LEU A 252 -10.18 -0.65 -19.27
C LEU A 252 -10.93 -1.84 -18.66
N PHE A 253 -10.79 -2.04 -17.35
CA PHE A 253 -11.50 -3.10 -16.63
C PHE A 253 -13.02 -2.88 -16.64
N GLU A 254 -13.49 -1.65 -16.51
CA GLU A 254 -14.92 -1.34 -16.59
C GLU A 254 -15.51 -1.65 -17.97
N GLN A 255 -14.72 -1.47 -19.03
CA GLN A 255 -15.16 -1.69 -20.42
C GLN A 255 -15.05 -3.16 -20.86
N GLU A 256 -13.95 -3.83 -20.52
CA GLU A 256 -13.60 -5.14 -21.07
C GLU A 256 -13.49 -6.25 -20.02
N GLY A 257 -13.68 -5.91 -18.74
CA GLY A 257 -13.54 -6.84 -17.62
C GLY A 257 -12.12 -7.35 -17.46
N LEU A 258 -11.99 -8.60 -17.00
CA LEU A 258 -10.70 -9.21 -16.68
C LEU A 258 -9.94 -9.73 -17.92
N ALA A 259 -10.60 -9.87 -19.07
CA ALA A 259 -10.03 -10.55 -20.24
C ALA A 259 -8.68 -9.98 -20.71
N PRO A 260 -8.47 -8.64 -20.79
CA PRO A 260 -7.17 -8.06 -21.20
C PRO A 260 -6.05 -8.31 -20.18
N TYR A 261 -6.39 -8.68 -18.95
CA TYR A 261 -5.47 -8.85 -17.84
C TYR A 261 -5.01 -10.29 -17.65
N LEU A 262 -5.72 -11.30 -18.19
CA LEU A 262 -5.37 -12.71 -17.98
C LEU A 262 -3.94 -13.06 -18.46
N PRO A 263 -3.49 -12.63 -19.66
CA PRO A 263 -2.11 -12.92 -20.09
C PRO A 263 -1.05 -12.15 -19.30
N ARG A 264 -1.43 -11.01 -18.70
CA ARG A 264 -0.55 -10.20 -17.84
C ARG A 264 -0.40 -10.86 -16.47
N TRP A 265 -1.50 -11.38 -15.91
CA TRP A 265 -1.49 -12.16 -14.67
C TRP A 265 -0.53 -13.34 -14.76
N GLU A 266 -0.65 -14.16 -15.81
CA GLU A 266 0.15 -15.38 -15.98
C GLU A 266 1.67 -15.11 -15.92
N LYS A 267 2.12 -13.99 -16.50
CA LYS A 267 3.53 -13.57 -16.48
C LYS A 267 4.01 -13.11 -15.10
N LEU A 268 3.09 -12.62 -14.27
CA LEU A 268 3.40 -12.01 -12.98
C LEU A 268 3.13 -12.94 -11.80
N ASP A 269 2.40 -14.03 -11.99
CA ASP A 269 1.96 -14.92 -10.91
C ASP A 269 3.17 -15.55 -10.19
N ASN A 270 3.35 -15.17 -8.93
CA ASN A 270 4.46 -15.64 -8.11
C ASN A 270 4.38 -17.15 -7.82
N PHE A 271 3.17 -17.73 -7.88
CA PHE A 271 2.89 -19.09 -7.44
C PHE A 271 2.46 -20.04 -8.55
N ILE A 272 2.31 -19.58 -9.80
CA ILE A 272 1.95 -20.46 -10.90
C ILE A 272 2.92 -21.65 -11.00
N HIS A 273 2.36 -22.85 -11.11
CA HIS A 273 3.05 -24.15 -11.16
C HIS A 273 3.84 -24.54 -9.90
N ARG A 274 3.65 -23.83 -8.78
CA ARG A 274 4.31 -24.13 -7.50
C ARG A 274 3.36 -24.84 -6.54
N PRO A 275 3.89 -25.69 -5.63
CA PRO A 275 3.11 -26.27 -4.55
C PRO A 275 2.72 -25.19 -3.53
N VAL A 276 1.44 -25.16 -3.19
CA VAL A 276 0.83 -24.11 -2.39
C VAL A 276 -0.11 -24.69 -1.35
N LYS A 277 -0.35 -23.89 -0.31
CA LYS A 277 -1.40 -24.09 0.67
C LYS A 277 -2.46 -23.01 0.49
N LEU A 278 -3.71 -23.41 0.33
CA LEU A 278 -4.88 -22.54 0.26
C LEU A 278 -5.65 -22.65 1.59
N ILE A 279 -5.84 -21.53 2.26
CA ILE A 279 -6.58 -21.42 3.51
C ILE A 279 -7.97 -20.83 3.22
N ILE A 280 -9.04 -21.57 3.52
CA ILE A 280 -10.44 -21.13 3.39
C ILE A 280 -11.17 -21.41 4.70
N GLY A 281 -11.55 -20.36 5.41
CA GLY A 281 -12.07 -20.50 6.78
C GLY A 281 -11.01 -21.16 7.65
N ASP A 282 -11.35 -22.31 8.23
CA ASP A 282 -10.46 -23.14 9.06
C ASP A 282 -9.88 -24.34 8.29
N LYS A 283 -10.14 -24.45 6.98
CA LYS A 283 -9.65 -25.55 6.14
C LYS A 283 -8.35 -25.17 5.45
N GLU A 284 -7.41 -26.09 5.47
CA GLU A 284 -6.19 -26.04 4.67
C GLU A 284 -6.29 -27.03 3.52
N ILE A 285 -6.06 -26.54 2.30
CA ILE A 285 -6.14 -27.32 1.07
C ILE A 285 -4.78 -27.21 0.38
N TYR A 286 -4.18 -28.35 0.07
CA TYR A 286 -2.85 -28.42 -0.54
C TYR A 286 -2.97 -28.81 -2.01
N GLY A 287 -2.17 -28.20 -2.88
CA GLY A 287 -2.16 -28.51 -4.30
C GLY A 287 -1.08 -27.75 -5.06
N ILE A 288 -1.15 -27.79 -6.39
CA ILE A 288 -0.28 -27.01 -7.28
C ILE A 288 -1.11 -25.90 -7.91
N SER A 289 -0.65 -24.65 -7.83
CA SER A 289 -1.33 -23.54 -8.49
C SER A 289 -1.19 -23.67 -10.01
N ARG A 290 -2.28 -23.45 -10.74
CA ARG A 290 -2.34 -23.41 -12.21
C ARG A 290 -2.81 -22.05 -12.72
N GLY A 291 -2.60 -21.00 -11.94
CA GLY A 291 -3.01 -19.64 -12.28
C GLY A 291 -4.47 -19.38 -11.93
N ILE A 292 -5.15 -18.61 -12.77
CA ILE A 292 -6.55 -18.22 -12.59
C ILE A 292 -7.38 -18.57 -13.82
N ASP A 293 -8.69 -18.77 -13.63
CA ASP A 293 -9.65 -18.84 -14.74
C ASP A 293 -10.05 -17.46 -15.26
N ALA A 294 -10.95 -17.43 -16.26
CA ALA A 294 -11.44 -16.19 -16.86
C ALA A 294 -12.26 -15.31 -15.89
N GLN A 295 -12.69 -15.85 -14.75
CA GLN A 295 -13.39 -15.14 -13.69
C GLN A 295 -12.44 -14.72 -12.55
N GLY A 296 -11.15 -15.05 -12.64
CA GLY A 296 -10.14 -14.73 -11.63
C GLY A 296 -10.11 -15.68 -10.43
N ALA A 297 -10.81 -16.82 -10.51
CA ALA A 297 -10.74 -17.84 -9.48
C ALA A 297 -9.42 -18.61 -9.57
N LEU A 298 -8.82 -18.92 -8.41
CA LEU A 298 -7.59 -19.71 -8.35
C LEU A 298 -7.85 -21.13 -8.86
N LEU A 299 -7.04 -21.58 -9.83
CA LEU A 299 -7.03 -22.95 -10.32
C LEU A 299 -6.03 -23.76 -9.48
N LEU A 300 -6.54 -24.69 -8.69
CA LEU A 300 -5.72 -25.56 -7.84
C LEU A 300 -5.82 -27.02 -8.31
N GLU A 301 -4.68 -27.60 -8.65
CA GLU A 301 -4.57 -29.02 -9.01
C GLU A 301 -4.32 -29.88 -7.77
N GLN A 302 -5.14 -30.91 -7.61
CA GLN A 302 -5.01 -31.96 -6.59
C GLN A 302 -5.21 -33.32 -7.26
N ASP A 303 -4.25 -34.22 -7.15
CA ASP A 303 -4.32 -35.58 -7.70
C ASP A 303 -4.72 -35.63 -9.19
N GLY A 304 -4.21 -34.68 -9.99
CA GLY A 304 -4.51 -34.55 -11.42
C GLY A 304 -5.86 -33.89 -11.74
N VAL A 305 -6.64 -33.47 -10.74
CA VAL A 305 -7.92 -32.77 -10.91
C VAL A 305 -7.76 -31.29 -10.58
N ILE A 306 -8.12 -30.42 -11.53
CA ILE A 306 -8.12 -28.96 -11.35
C ILE A 306 -9.49 -28.50 -10.86
N LYS A 307 -9.51 -27.71 -9.78
CA LYS A 307 -10.72 -27.06 -9.25
C LYS A 307 -10.51 -25.55 -9.11
N ALA A 308 -11.56 -24.79 -9.40
CA ALA A 308 -11.57 -23.33 -9.26
C ALA A 308 -12.00 -22.91 -7.84
N TRP A 309 -11.33 -21.90 -7.29
CA TRP A 309 -11.59 -21.37 -5.95
C TRP A 309 -11.74 -19.84 -5.99
N VAL A 310 -12.92 -19.34 -5.60
CA VAL A 310 -13.28 -17.91 -5.68
C VAL A 310 -12.86 -17.13 -4.41
N GLY A 311 -12.41 -17.82 -3.36
CA GLY A 311 -12.02 -17.21 -2.10
C GLY A 311 -10.98 -18.01 -1.35
N GLY A 312 -10.23 -17.32 -0.48
CA GLY A 312 -9.18 -17.91 0.34
C GLY A 312 -7.95 -17.00 0.44
N GLU A 313 -6.93 -17.54 1.11
CA GLU A 313 -5.58 -16.98 1.18
C GLU A 313 -4.59 -18.07 0.79
N ILE A 314 -3.75 -17.80 -0.21
CA ILE A 314 -2.71 -18.73 -0.66
C ILE A 314 -1.37 -18.40 0.03
N SER A 315 -0.58 -19.40 0.36
CA SER A 315 0.81 -19.24 0.75
C SER A 315 1.65 -20.37 0.17
N LEU A 316 2.97 -20.16 0.08
CA LEU A 316 3.88 -21.27 -0.19
C LEU A 316 3.74 -22.32 0.89
N ARG A 317 3.89 -23.57 0.48
CA ARG A 317 4.15 -24.64 1.42
C ARG A 317 5.55 -24.43 1.99
N SER A 318 5.66 -24.13 3.28
CA SER A 318 6.92 -24.28 3.99
C SER A 318 7.29 -25.77 3.98
N ALA A 319 8.50 -26.08 3.54
CA ALA A 319 9.11 -27.38 3.80
C ALA A 319 9.57 -27.38 5.26
N GLU A 320 8.63 -27.59 6.18
CA GLU A 320 8.91 -28.09 7.53
C GLU A 320 8.29 -29.47 7.68
#